data_AF-A0A0N5CZ32-F1
#
_entry.id   AF-A0A0N5CZ32-F1
#
_cell.length_a   1.000
_cell.length_b   1.000
_cell.length_c   1.000
_cell.angle_alpha   90.00
_cell.angle_beta   90.00
_cell.angle_gamma   90.00
#
_symmetry.space_group_name_H-M   'P 1'
#
loop_
_entity.id
_entity.type
_entity.pdbx_description
1 polymer ?
#
loop_
_entity_poly.entity_id
_entity_poly.type
_entity_poly.pdbx_seq_one_letter_code
_entity_poly.pdbx_strand_id
1 'polypeptide(L)'
;MARQRIDSLSKALSRPELNFDFLLDVKNLHLIRENIRCRKGIGNIDAVHSLWKQIQDYQNKINRCRQEYQSLWDKFYEEAALIPNMCHASVVKGDMSKAKIVRLFGERRNDTNLKTAESIMKAWKALYSPLNACGERSYAFIGPGTDLELALIDYVSSVMEQKGFKSIIVPDVLHHSTPECCGLQQRSDNDILYRLNKYSDFCLSGTSEMGLGSLMAGRIFAHHELPMKLTALSRCFRPEIATTVVESKLYRVHEFNKIEMFVICEENDSDSQLDELVEVQTSIFSSLGLHCRLLDMPSQELGASAARKFDIESWMPGRKFFGEVSSASNCTDFQARRLGIKYYDSKGVEKFAHTCNATAIATTRTIIALIETYQTERKGLVELPLDIRRRMPETRSWTISLRNVKDMNISHASTSKEFKA
;
A
#
# COMPACT_ATOMS: atom_id res chain seq x y z
N MET A 1 22.87 -3.09 -30.67
CA MET A 1 22.14 -3.98 -29.73
C MET A 1 20.94 -3.23 -29.16
N ALA A 2 19.89 -3.02 -29.96
CA ALA A 2 18.73 -2.23 -29.56
C ALA A 2 17.46 -3.06 -29.73
N ARG A 3 16.69 -3.16 -28.63
CA ARG A 3 15.33 -3.73 -28.52
C ARG A 3 15.23 -5.23 -28.81
N GLN A 4 15.54 -6.05 -27.81
CA GLN A 4 14.65 -7.19 -27.56
C GLN A 4 13.31 -6.59 -27.14
N ARG A 5 12.37 -6.56 -28.10
CA ARG A 5 10.98 -6.21 -27.83
C ARG A 5 10.48 -7.18 -26.77
N ILE A 6 10.02 -6.65 -25.64
CA ILE A 6 9.13 -7.37 -24.74
C ILE A 6 7.77 -7.40 -25.46
N ASP A 7 7.65 -8.26 -26.48
CA ASP A 7 6.35 -8.71 -27.01
C ASP A 7 5.70 -9.74 -26.03
N SER A 8 6.23 -9.86 -24.82
CA SER A 8 5.80 -10.80 -23.79
C SER A 8 5.15 -10.12 -22.58
N LEU A 9 4.48 -8.98 -22.76
CA LEU A 9 3.37 -8.68 -21.84
C LEU A 9 2.41 -9.87 -21.97
N SER A 10 2.11 -10.54 -20.86
CA SER A 10 1.08 -11.57 -20.89
C SER A 10 -0.20 -10.95 -21.46
N LYS A 11 -0.96 -11.69 -22.27
CA LYS A 11 -2.23 -11.20 -22.83
C LYS A 11 -3.16 -10.61 -21.74
N ALA A 12 -3.04 -11.11 -20.51
CA ALA A 12 -3.77 -10.62 -19.34
C ALA A 12 -3.47 -9.14 -18.99
N LEU A 13 -2.21 -8.69 -19.13
CA LEU A 13 -1.81 -7.34 -18.73
C LEU A 13 -2.11 -6.26 -19.79
N SER A 14 -2.41 -6.62 -21.03
CA SER A 14 -2.71 -5.64 -22.10
C SER A 14 -4.20 -5.35 -22.25
N ARG A 15 -5.07 -6.34 -22.03
CA ARG A 15 -6.52 -6.18 -21.95
C ARG A 15 -7.07 -7.10 -20.86
N PRO A 16 -7.18 -6.61 -19.61
CA PRO A 16 -7.62 -7.43 -18.49
C PRO A 16 -9.05 -7.95 -18.68
N GLU A 17 -9.35 -9.13 -18.12
CA GLU A 17 -10.70 -9.73 -18.18
C GLU A 17 -11.60 -9.11 -17.10
N LEU A 18 -12.02 -7.86 -17.34
CA LEU A 18 -12.96 -7.16 -16.47
C LEU A 18 -14.32 -7.88 -16.43
N ASN A 19 -15.12 -7.62 -15.39
CA ASN A 19 -16.45 -8.21 -15.25
C ASN A 19 -17.47 -7.55 -16.19
N PHE A 20 -17.33 -7.75 -17.49
CA PHE A 20 -18.18 -7.12 -18.49
C PHE A 20 -19.64 -7.59 -18.43
N ASP A 21 -19.90 -8.82 -17.97
CA ASP A 21 -21.26 -9.30 -17.72
C ASP A 21 -21.97 -8.41 -16.69
N PHE A 22 -21.27 -8.05 -15.61
CA PHE A 22 -21.80 -7.12 -14.61
C PHE A 22 -21.83 -5.67 -15.13
N LEU A 23 -20.74 -5.21 -15.76
CA LEU A 23 -20.56 -3.82 -16.18
C LEU A 23 -21.47 -3.42 -17.36
N LEU A 24 -21.88 -4.36 -18.22
CA LEU A 24 -22.72 -4.09 -19.39
C LEU A 24 -24.18 -4.48 -19.18
N ASP A 25 -24.54 -5.12 -18.06
CA ASP A 25 -25.94 -5.35 -17.71
C ASP A 25 -26.59 -4.02 -17.27
N VAL A 26 -27.57 -3.57 -18.06
CA VAL A 26 -28.34 -2.34 -17.85
C VAL A 26 -29.02 -2.31 -16.47
N LYS A 27 -29.33 -3.48 -15.89
CA LYS A 27 -29.92 -3.58 -14.54
C LYS A 27 -28.97 -3.10 -13.45
N ASN A 28 -27.65 -3.18 -13.67
CA ASN A 28 -26.63 -2.81 -12.70
C ASN A 28 -26.25 -1.32 -12.78
N LEU A 29 -26.68 -0.58 -13.81
CA LEU A 29 -26.27 0.81 -14.04
C LEU A 29 -26.50 1.73 -12.84
N HIS A 30 -27.69 1.66 -12.23
CA HIS A 30 -28.01 2.50 -11.06
C HIS A 30 -27.06 2.19 -9.89
N LEU A 31 -26.85 0.90 -9.62
CA LEU A 31 -25.97 0.42 -8.55
C LEU A 31 -24.52 0.87 -8.78
N ILE A 32 -24.00 0.73 -10.01
CA ILE A 32 -22.64 1.14 -10.36
C ILE A 32 -22.47 2.66 -10.23
N ARG A 33 -23.42 3.46 -10.75
CA ARG A 33 -23.39 4.92 -10.60
C ARG A 33 -23.37 5.34 -9.14
N GLU A 34 -24.19 4.71 -8.30
CA GLU A 34 -24.22 4.99 -6.88
C GLU A 34 -22.90 4.62 -6.20
N ASN A 35 -22.34 3.45 -6.51
CA ASN A 35 -21.05 3.01 -5.97
C ASN A 35 -19.92 3.97 -6.33
N ILE A 36 -19.80 4.35 -7.61
CA ILE A 36 -18.82 5.35 -8.06
C ILE A 36 -18.98 6.65 -7.27
N ARG A 37 -20.21 7.18 -7.17
CA ARG A 37 -20.48 8.44 -6.44
C ARG A 37 -20.11 8.34 -4.96
N CYS A 38 -20.53 7.27 -4.28
CA CYS A 38 -20.28 7.08 -2.85
C CYS A 38 -18.78 6.93 -2.53
N ARG A 39 -17.99 6.43 -3.48
CA ARG A 39 -16.53 6.27 -3.34
C ARG A 39 -15.73 7.48 -3.83
N LYS A 40 -16.38 8.51 -4.38
CA LYS A 40 -15.72 9.58 -5.17
C LYS A 40 -14.82 9.00 -6.28
N GLY A 41 -15.25 7.90 -6.88
CA GLY A 41 -14.53 7.23 -7.96
C GLY A 41 -14.50 8.09 -9.23
N ILE A 42 -13.47 7.87 -10.05
CA ILE A 42 -13.23 8.61 -11.30
C ILE A 42 -13.84 7.94 -12.55
N GLY A 43 -14.39 6.74 -12.40
CA GLY A 43 -15.00 5.98 -13.49
C GLY A 43 -16.31 6.57 -13.98
N ASN A 44 -16.65 6.30 -15.24
CA ASN A 44 -17.89 6.75 -15.86
C ASN A 44 -18.60 5.59 -16.58
N ILE A 45 -19.56 4.96 -15.91
CA ILE A 45 -20.28 3.81 -16.47
C ILE A 45 -21.14 4.17 -17.70
N ASP A 46 -21.60 5.41 -17.80
CA ASP A 46 -22.35 5.89 -18.97
C ASP A 46 -21.46 5.99 -20.21
N ALA A 47 -20.20 6.42 -20.02
CA ALA A 47 -19.20 6.41 -21.08
C ALA A 47 -18.89 4.99 -21.55
N VAL A 48 -18.75 4.03 -20.62
CA VAL A 48 -18.54 2.60 -20.94
C VAL A 48 -19.67 2.07 -21.82
N HIS A 49 -20.93 2.28 -21.44
CA HIS A 49 -22.08 1.84 -22.25
C HIS A 49 -22.21 2.56 -23.59
N SER A 50 -21.91 3.86 -23.64
CA SER A 50 -21.89 4.63 -24.89
C SER A 50 -20.84 4.09 -25.87
N LEU A 51 -19.63 3.82 -25.38
CA LEU A 51 -18.55 3.23 -26.17
C LEU A 51 -18.89 1.81 -26.62
N TRP A 52 -19.50 1.01 -25.74
CA TRP A 52 -19.99 -0.33 -26.09
C TRP A 52 -20.99 -0.29 -27.23
N LYS A 53 -21.99 0.61 -27.16
CA LYS A 53 -22.96 0.80 -28.25
C LYS A 53 -22.29 1.23 -29.54
N GLN A 54 -21.33 2.16 -29.48
CA GLN A 54 -20.57 2.58 -30.66
C GLN A 54 -19.81 1.40 -31.29
N ILE A 55 -19.22 0.51 -30.48
CA ILE A 55 -18.54 -0.71 -30.95
C ILE A 55 -19.52 -1.66 -31.65
N GLN A 56 -20.71 -1.88 -31.07
CA GLN A 56 -21.77 -2.70 -31.67
C GLN A 56 -22.27 -2.12 -33.00
N ASP A 57 -22.52 -0.80 -33.04
CA ASP A 57 -22.96 -0.10 -34.25
C ASP A 57 -21.86 -0.11 -35.33
N TYR A 58 -20.58 -0.03 -34.94
CA TYR A 58 -19.44 -0.09 -35.86
C TYR A 58 -19.37 -1.43 -36.60
N GLN A 59 -19.79 -2.53 -35.97
CA GLN A 59 -19.87 -3.85 -36.61
C GLN A 59 -20.87 -3.90 -37.76
N ASN A 60 -21.75 -2.90 -37.90
CA ASN A 60 -22.73 -2.82 -38.99
C ASN A 60 -22.36 -1.80 -40.07
N LYS A 61 -21.23 -1.08 -39.95
CA LYS A 61 -20.78 -0.12 -40.97
C LYS A 61 -20.23 -0.82 -42.23
N ILE A 62 -20.51 -0.23 -43.40
CA ILE A 62 -20.08 -0.71 -44.73
C ILE A 62 -18.59 -0.42 -44.97
N ASN A 63 -18.12 0.79 -44.64
CA ASN A 63 -16.71 1.18 -44.77
C ASN A 63 -16.02 1.16 -43.40
N ARG A 64 -15.40 0.03 -43.04
CA ARG A 64 -14.75 -0.18 -41.75
C ARG A 64 -13.26 0.16 -41.81
N CYS A 65 -12.80 1.02 -40.91
CA CYS A 65 -11.39 1.26 -40.66
C CYS A 65 -10.93 0.45 -39.45
N ARG A 66 -9.93 -0.42 -39.64
CA ARG A 66 -9.40 -1.27 -38.55
C ARG A 66 -8.83 -0.44 -37.39
N GLN A 67 -8.18 0.69 -37.69
CA GLN A 67 -7.58 1.57 -36.69
C GLN A 67 -8.63 2.26 -35.83
N GLU A 68 -9.72 2.75 -36.44
CA GLU A 68 -10.84 3.35 -35.70
C GLU A 68 -11.51 2.34 -34.78
N TYR A 69 -11.76 1.12 -35.28
CA TYR A 69 -12.36 0.07 -34.46
C TYR A 69 -11.47 -0.30 -33.27
N GLN A 70 -10.16 -0.40 -33.50
CA GLN A 70 -9.19 -0.64 -32.43
C GLN A 70 -9.20 0.51 -31.40
N SER A 71 -9.20 1.76 -31.85
CA SER A 71 -9.25 2.93 -30.96
C SER A 71 -10.53 2.98 -30.12
N LEU A 72 -11.69 2.57 -30.66
CA LEU A 72 -12.93 2.46 -29.88
C LEU A 72 -12.81 1.42 -28.75
N TRP A 73 -12.21 0.27 -29.06
CA TRP A 73 -11.95 -0.75 -28.05
C TRP A 73 -10.96 -0.29 -26.99
N ASP A 74 -9.88 0.39 -27.38
CA ASP A 74 -8.88 0.88 -26.43
C ASP A 74 -9.52 1.88 -25.46
N LYS A 75 -10.29 2.86 -25.96
CA LYS A 75 -11.06 3.80 -25.13
C LYS A 75 -12.09 3.12 -24.23
N PHE A 76 -12.76 2.09 -24.74
CA PHE A 76 -13.72 1.30 -23.96
C PHE A 76 -13.05 0.62 -22.77
N TYR A 77 -11.89 -0.01 -22.99
CA TYR A 77 -11.10 -0.63 -21.93
C TYR A 77 -10.54 0.39 -20.95
N GLU A 78 -10.03 1.52 -21.43
CA GLU A 78 -9.56 2.62 -20.59
C GLU A 78 -10.67 3.10 -19.63
N GLU A 79 -11.87 3.38 -20.15
CA GLU A 79 -13.01 3.82 -19.31
C GLU A 79 -13.53 2.72 -18.38
N ALA A 80 -13.61 1.48 -18.86
CA ALA A 80 -14.06 0.36 -18.04
C ALA A 80 -13.07 0.04 -16.91
N ALA A 81 -11.78 0.21 -17.15
CA ALA A 81 -10.74 -0.02 -16.16
C ALA A 81 -10.94 0.88 -14.94
N LEU A 82 -11.33 2.15 -15.16
CA LEU A 82 -11.56 3.18 -14.12
C LEU A 82 -12.76 2.93 -13.20
N ILE A 83 -13.61 1.95 -13.51
CA ILE A 83 -14.72 1.59 -12.64
C ILE A 83 -14.15 0.90 -11.39
N PRO A 84 -14.34 1.47 -10.18
CA PRO A 84 -13.80 0.90 -8.96
C PRO A 84 -14.56 -0.38 -8.58
N ASN A 85 -13.98 -1.13 -7.65
CA ASN A 85 -14.65 -2.28 -7.07
C ASN A 85 -15.96 -1.87 -6.36
N MET A 86 -16.88 -2.82 -6.24
CA MET A 86 -18.11 -2.64 -5.48
C MET A 86 -17.80 -2.62 -3.98
N CYS A 87 -18.40 -1.68 -3.24
CA CYS A 87 -18.34 -1.70 -1.78
C CYS A 87 -19.00 -2.97 -1.24
N HIS A 88 -18.37 -3.60 -0.26
CA HIS A 88 -19.01 -4.61 0.57
C HIS A 88 -20.25 -4.01 1.27
N ALA A 89 -21.30 -4.80 1.46
CA ALA A 89 -22.59 -4.30 1.97
C ALA A 89 -22.50 -3.66 3.37
N SER A 90 -21.54 -4.08 4.19
CA SER A 90 -21.30 -3.51 5.53
C SER A 90 -20.56 -2.17 5.55
N VAL A 91 -19.99 -1.72 4.41
CA VAL A 91 -19.22 -0.48 4.35
C VAL A 91 -20.14 0.73 4.54
N VAL A 92 -19.73 1.61 5.45
CA VAL A 92 -20.43 2.88 5.68
C VAL A 92 -20.12 3.86 4.55
N LYS A 93 -21.14 4.46 3.97
CA LYS A 93 -20.99 5.50 2.95
C LYS A 93 -20.49 6.80 3.59
N GLY A 94 -19.41 7.37 3.08
CA GLY A 94 -18.91 8.68 3.51
C GLY A 94 -17.40 8.86 3.42
N ASP A 95 -16.93 10.01 3.91
CA ASP A 95 -15.51 10.34 4.09
C ASP A 95 -14.97 9.80 5.41
N MET A 96 -13.67 10.04 5.67
CA MET A 96 -12.97 9.63 6.89
C MET A 96 -13.70 9.96 8.21
N SER A 97 -14.56 10.99 8.28
CA SER A 97 -15.35 11.28 9.50
C SER A 97 -16.34 10.17 9.87
N LYS A 98 -16.63 9.26 8.93
CA LYS A 98 -17.51 8.11 9.10
C LYS A 98 -16.77 6.81 9.45
N ALA A 99 -15.43 6.84 9.53
CA ALA A 99 -14.65 5.69 9.96
C ALA A 99 -15.08 5.25 11.37
N LYS A 100 -15.28 3.94 11.55
CA LYS A 100 -15.78 3.38 12.81
C LYS A 100 -14.63 2.72 13.56
N ILE A 101 -14.42 3.12 14.81
CA ILE A 101 -13.52 2.39 15.72
C ILE A 101 -14.21 1.08 16.08
N VAL A 102 -13.67 -0.03 15.58
CA VAL A 102 -14.18 -1.37 15.87
C VAL A 102 -13.49 -1.99 17.09
N ARG A 103 -12.24 -1.62 17.35
CA ARG A 103 -11.46 -2.12 18.49
C ARG A 103 -10.42 -1.09 18.91
N LEU A 104 -10.22 -0.95 20.22
CA LEU A 104 -9.13 -0.21 20.84
C LEU A 104 -8.30 -1.19 21.65
N PHE A 105 -6.97 -1.16 21.53
CA PHE A 105 -6.08 -2.08 22.24
C PHE A 105 -4.77 -1.40 22.64
N GLY A 106 -4.07 -1.99 23.62
CA GLY A 106 -2.89 -1.40 24.26
C GLY A 106 -3.22 -0.22 25.17
N GLU A 107 -2.22 0.28 25.90
CA GLU A 107 -2.40 1.33 26.90
C GLU A 107 -1.87 2.68 26.42
N ARG A 108 -2.72 3.72 26.47
CA ARG A 108 -2.34 5.06 26.03
C ARG A 108 -1.36 5.70 27.01
N ARG A 109 -0.18 6.04 26.52
CA ARG A 109 0.77 6.90 27.25
C ARG A 109 0.26 8.36 27.32
N ASN A 110 0.15 8.90 28.52
CA ASN A 110 -0.51 10.19 28.82
C ASN A 110 0.45 11.31 29.29
N ASP A 111 1.76 11.09 29.34
CA ASP A 111 2.70 12.15 29.74
C ASP A 111 2.61 13.37 28.81
N THR A 112 2.67 14.57 29.39
CA THR A 112 2.42 15.83 28.66
C THR A 112 3.64 16.38 27.90
N ASN A 113 4.85 15.99 28.32
CA ASN A 113 6.14 16.52 27.88
C ASN A 113 6.97 15.53 27.06
N LEU A 114 6.32 14.70 26.25
CA LEU A 114 6.99 13.71 25.40
C LEU A 114 7.56 14.34 24.12
N LYS A 115 8.75 13.89 23.72
CA LYS A 115 9.44 14.33 22.51
C LYS A 115 9.03 13.47 21.33
N THR A 116 9.12 14.04 20.12
CA THR A 116 8.91 13.28 18.88
C THR A 116 10.08 12.33 18.62
N ALA A 117 9.81 11.23 17.90
CA ALA A 117 10.83 10.26 17.53
C ALA A 117 12.02 10.91 16.82
N GLU A 118 11.79 11.82 15.87
CA GLU A 118 12.89 12.52 15.19
C GLU A 118 13.76 13.34 16.13
N SER A 119 13.17 14.00 17.12
CA SER A 119 13.92 14.80 18.11
C SER A 119 14.85 13.90 18.94
N ILE A 120 14.31 12.76 19.39
CA ILE A 120 15.05 11.77 20.16
C ILE A 120 16.17 11.16 19.32
N MET A 121 15.86 10.65 18.13
CA MET A 121 16.83 10.00 17.27
C MET A 121 17.92 10.95 16.79
N LYS A 122 17.62 12.21 16.50
CA LYS A 122 18.64 13.24 16.19
C LYS A 122 19.54 13.50 17.39
N ALA A 123 18.99 13.61 18.59
CA ALA A 123 19.79 13.76 19.82
C ALA A 123 20.70 12.55 20.11
N TRP A 124 20.31 11.37 19.63
CA TRP A 124 21.11 10.13 19.67
C TRP A 124 22.05 9.96 18.47
N LYS A 125 22.02 10.86 17.48
CA LYS A 125 22.70 10.71 16.18
C LYS A 125 22.32 9.41 15.46
N ALA A 126 21.10 8.94 15.69
CA ALA A 126 20.54 7.74 15.09
C ALA A 126 19.68 8.01 13.84
N LEU A 127 19.47 9.29 13.52
CA LEU A 127 18.71 9.76 12.37
C LEU A 127 19.41 10.96 11.71
N TYR A 128 19.63 10.87 10.41
CA TYR A 128 20.13 11.94 9.56
C TYR A 128 19.15 12.21 8.41
N SER A 129 19.07 13.46 7.95
CA SER A 129 18.22 13.87 6.82
C SER A 129 19.11 14.31 5.65
N PRO A 130 19.27 13.48 4.61
CA PRO A 130 20.20 13.75 3.51
C PRO A 130 19.60 14.74 2.47
N LEU A 131 19.26 15.95 2.92
CA LEU A 131 18.53 16.95 2.12
C LEU A 131 19.22 17.30 0.80
N ASN A 132 20.55 17.41 0.79
CA ASN A 132 21.29 17.81 -0.41
C ASN A 132 21.34 16.71 -1.48
N ALA A 133 21.28 15.44 -1.06
CA ALA A 133 21.33 14.31 -1.98
C ALA A 133 19.94 13.90 -2.47
N CYS A 134 18.95 13.96 -1.58
CA CYS A 134 17.64 13.33 -1.80
C CYS A 134 16.45 14.29 -1.65
N GLY A 135 16.69 15.56 -1.28
CA GLY A 135 15.62 16.52 -0.99
C GLY A 135 14.92 16.29 0.35
N GLU A 136 13.80 16.98 0.56
CA GLU A 136 12.93 16.75 1.71
C GLU A 136 12.37 15.32 1.72
N ARG A 137 11.77 14.89 2.86
CA ARG A 137 11.11 13.57 2.98
C ARG A 137 12.04 12.37 2.74
N SER A 138 13.34 12.58 2.97
CA SER A 138 14.36 11.53 2.93
C SER A 138 15.01 11.38 4.31
N TYR A 139 15.51 10.18 4.60
CA TYR A 139 16.12 9.85 5.89
C TYR A 139 17.25 8.83 5.74
N ALA A 140 18.13 8.80 6.73
CA ALA A 140 19.09 7.73 6.95
C ALA A 140 19.11 7.39 8.43
N PHE A 141 18.82 6.13 8.75
CA PHE A 141 19.05 5.62 10.11
C PHE A 141 20.53 5.25 10.29
N ILE A 142 21.05 5.53 11.48
CA ILE A 142 22.45 5.32 11.84
C ILE A 142 22.50 4.57 13.16
N GLY A 143 23.35 3.55 13.27
CA GLY A 143 23.61 2.84 14.51
C GLY A 143 22.30 2.39 15.19
N PRO A 144 21.92 2.93 16.36
CA PRO A 144 20.66 2.59 17.05
C PRO A 144 19.40 2.59 16.19
N GLY A 145 19.31 3.52 15.23
CA GLY A 145 18.16 3.58 14.33
C GLY A 145 18.14 2.42 13.34
N THR A 146 19.31 2.04 12.82
CA THR A 146 19.46 0.95 11.86
C THR A 146 19.12 -0.39 12.51
N ASP A 147 19.68 -0.65 13.69
CA ASP A 147 19.44 -1.91 14.40
C ASP A 147 17.97 -2.04 14.80
N LEU A 148 17.29 -0.94 15.16
CA LEU A 148 15.86 -0.97 15.45
C LEU A 148 15.04 -1.34 14.21
N GLU A 149 15.35 -0.76 13.04
CA GLU A 149 14.66 -1.11 11.79
C GLU A 149 14.89 -2.58 11.42
N LEU A 150 16.13 -3.06 11.50
CA LEU A 150 16.47 -4.45 11.21
C LEU A 150 15.83 -5.44 12.20
N ALA A 151 15.87 -5.13 13.50
CA ALA A 151 15.22 -5.95 14.53
C ALA A 151 13.70 -6.05 14.32
N LEU A 152 13.08 -4.96 13.88
CA LEU A 152 11.65 -4.90 13.60
C LEU A 152 11.28 -5.72 12.35
N ILE A 153 12.08 -5.64 11.29
CA ILE A 153 11.93 -6.48 10.09
C ILE A 153 12.09 -7.96 10.45
N ASP A 154 13.12 -8.33 11.22
CA ASP A 154 13.38 -9.71 11.63
C ASP A 154 12.26 -10.27 12.51
N TYR A 155 11.79 -9.48 13.47
CA TYR A 155 10.66 -9.85 14.33
C TYR A 155 9.40 -10.12 13.50
N VAL A 156 8.99 -9.20 12.64
CA VAL A 156 7.76 -9.36 11.85
C VAL A 156 7.89 -10.50 10.84
N SER A 157 9.06 -10.67 10.22
CA SER A 157 9.32 -11.81 9.32
C SER A 157 9.16 -13.14 10.04
N SER A 158 9.66 -13.25 11.28
CA SER A 158 9.47 -14.44 12.13
C SER A 158 7.99 -14.71 12.42
N VAL A 159 7.20 -13.65 12.69
CA VAL A 159 5.74 -13.78 12.91
C VAL A 159 5.03 -14.25 11.65
N MET A 160 5.39 -13.73 10.47
CA MET A 160 4.80 -14.16 9.19
C MET A 160 5.01 -15.65 8.94
N GLU A 161 6.23 -16.14 9.15
CA GLU A 161 6.54 -17.56 8.98
C GLU A 161 5.75 -18.44 9.97
N GLN A 162 5.67 -18.04 11.24
CA GLN A 162 4.86 -18.73 12.25
C GLN A 162 3.36 -18.76 11.91
N LYS A 163 2.87 -17.75 11.19
CA LYS A 163 1.49 -17.66 10.70
C LYS A 163 1.27 -18.37 9.36
N GLY A 164 2.28 -19.06 8.83
CA GLY A 164 2.18 -19.86 7.61
C GLY A 164 2.27 -19.07 6.31
N PHE A 165 2.74 -17.81 6.34
CA PHE A 165 2.99 -17.03 5.14
C PHE A 165 4.30 -17.46 4.47
N LYS A 166 4.25 -17.68 3.16
CA LYS A 166 5.42 -18.04 2.35
C LYS A 166 6.19 -16.78 1.99
N SER A 167 7.44 -16.68 2.46
CA SER A 167 8.29 -15.52 2.19
C SER A 167 8.80 -15.50 0.75
N ILE A 168 8.65 -14.36 0.09
CA ILE A 168 9.05 -14.12 -1.30
C ILE A 168 9.74 -12.76 -1.39
N ILE A 169 10.79 -12.69 -2.21
CA ILE A 169 11.39 -11.42 -2.63
C ILE A 169 10.92 -11.12 -4.04
N VAL A 170 10.36 -9.92 -4.24
CA VAL A 170 9.88 -9.44 -5.54
C VAL A 170 10.62 -8.17 -5.96
N PRO A 171 10.80 -7.89 -7.26
CA PRO A 171 11.42 -6.66 -7.73
C PRO A 171 10.58 -5.41 -7.41
N ASP A 172 11.26 -4.29 -7.17
CA ASP A 172 10.60 -2.98 -6.98
C ASP A 172 10.48 -2.16 -8.27
N VAL A 173 11.12 -2.59 -9.36
CA VAL A 173 10.96 -1.99 -10.70
C VAL A 173 9.95 -2.81 -11.49
N LEU A 174 8.79 -2.23 -11.76
CA LEU A 174 7.65 -2.91 -12.36
C LEU A 174 7.21 -2.23 -13.66
N HIS A 175 6.69 -3.01 -14.60
CA HIS A 175 6.00 -2.45 -15.76
C HIS A 175 4.74 -1.70 -15.29
N HIS A 176 4.44 -0.52 -15.85
CA HIS A 176 3.38 0.38 -15.40
C HIS A 176 1.98 -0.25 -15.39
N SER A 177 1.73 -1.23 -16.27
CA SER A 177 0.47 -1.99 -16.29
C SER A 177 0.23 -2.81 -15.01
N THR A 178 1.28 -3.15 -14.25
CA THR A 178 1.13 -3.92 -13.01
C THR A 178 0.41 -3.12 -11.91
N PRO A 179 0.86 -1.91 -11.53
CA PRO A 179 0.10 -1.04 -10.63
C PRO A 179 -1.35 -0.79 -11.09
N GLU A 180 -1.58 -0.58 -12.39
CA GLU A 180 -2.92 -0.38 -12.94
C GLU A 180 -3.82 -1.60 -12.71
N CYS A 181 -3.28 -2.81 -12.90
CA CYS A 181 -3.99 -4.06 -12.61
C CYS A 181 -4.27 -4.24 -11.10
N CYS A 182 -3.41 -3.69 -10.24
CA CYS A 182 -3.62 -3.70 -8.78
C CYS A 182 -4.61 -2.62 -8.31
N GLY A 183 -5.05 -1.71 -9.20
CA GLY A 183 -6.05 -0.68 -8.92
C GLY A 183 -5.49 0.74 -8.75
N LEU A 184 -4.24 1.01 -9.11
CA LEU A 184 -3.67 2.37 -9.10
C LEU A 184 -3.91 3.08 -10.43
N GLN A 185 -5.18 3.35 -10.72
CA GLN A 185 -5.58 4.09 -11.91
C GLN A 185 -5.84 5.55 -11.56
N GLN A 186 -5.50 6.46 -12.46
CA GLN A 186 -5.69 7.90 -12.24
C GLN A 186 -6.10 8.62 -13.52
N ARG A 187 -6.85 9.72 -13.36
CA ARG A 187 -7.12 10.72 -14.40
C ARG A 187 -6.26 11.98 -14.25
N SER A 188 -5.53 12.11 -13.14
CA SER A 188 -4.76 13.32 -12.82
C SER A 188 -3.35 13.27 -13.38
N ASP A 189 -2.83 14.45 -13.75
CA ASP A 189 -1.43 14.65 -14.14
C ASP A 189 -0.44 14.54 -12.97
N ASN A 190 -0.94 14.51 -11.73
CA ASN A 190 -0.10 14.30 -10.55
C ASN A 190 0.32 12.83 -10.48
N ASP A 191 1.61 12.57 -10.69
CA ASP A 191 2.17 11.22 -10.60
C ASP A 191 2.10 10.68 -9.15
N ILE A 192 1.40 9.56 -8.98
CA ILE A 192 1.36 8.77 -7.74
C ILE A 192 2.47 7.70 -7.68
N LEU A 193 3.25 7.55 -8.76
CA LEU A 193 4.37 6.61 -8.88
C LEU A 193 5.58 7.32 -9.50
N TYR A 194 6.78 6.94 -9.07
CA TYR A 194 8.00 7.35 -9.76
C TYR A 194 8.17 6.58 -11.07
N ARG A 195 8.39 7.30 -12.18
CA ARG A 195 8.66 6.72 -13.51
C ARG A 195 10.13 6.82 -13.88
N LEU A 196 10.63 5.83 -14.63
CA LEU A 196 12.00 5.83 -15.12
C LEU A 196 12.09 6.59 -16.45
N ASN A 197 12.80 7.72 -16.49
CA ASN A 197 12.81 8.64 -17.64
C ASN A 197 13.14 7.97 -19.00
N LYS A 198 14.22 7.17 -19.07
CA LYS A 198 14.60 6.45 -20.31
C LYS A 198 13.86 5.13 -20.52
N TYR A 199 13.04 4.71 -19.56
CA TYR A 199 12.30 3.45 -19.52
C TYR A 199 10.87 3.73 -19.04
N SER A 200 10.15 4.58 -19.76
CA SER A 200 8.84 5.13 -19.35
C SER A 200 7.77 4.06 -19.10
N ASP A 201 7.95 2.88 -19.69
CA ASP A 201 7.08 1.72 -19.48
C ASP A 201 7.23 1.11 -18.07
N PHE A 202 8.25 1.53 -17.32
CA PHE A 202 8.57 1.05 -15.98
C PHE A 202 8.42 2.14 -14.91
N CYS A 203 8.07 1.70 -13.70
CA CYS A 203 7.89 2.53 -12.52
C CYS A 203 8.44 1.83 -11.27
N LEU A 204 8.61 2.60 -10.20
CA LEU A 204 8.95 2.07 -8.88
C LEU A 204 7.69 1.68 -8.11
N SER A 205 7.71 0.53 -7.46
CA SER A 205 6.60 -0.03 -6.71
C SER A 205 6.29 0.83 -5.46
N GLY A 206 5.00 1.07 -5.21
CA GLY A 206 4.54 1.72 -3.96
C GLY A 206 4.24 0.73 -2.83
N THR A 207 4.35 -0.58 -3.11
CA THR A 207 4.12 -1.73 -2.22
C THR A 207 4.52 -3.03 -2.94
N SER A 208 5.02 -4.03 -2.20
CA SER A 208 5.29 -5.37 -2.73
C SER A 208 4.04 -6.15 -3.14
N GLU A 209 2.83 -5.70 -2.76
CA GLU A 209 1.56 -6.20 -3.30
C GLU A 209 1.57 -6.27 -4.83
N MET A 210 2.13 -5.24 -5.49
CA MET A 210 2.21 -5.18 -6.95
C MET A 210 3.14 -6.26 -7.52
N GLY A 211 4.29 -6.47 -6.88
CA GLY A 211 5.24 -7.51 -7.29
C GLY A 211 4.68 -8.92 -7.06
N LEU A 212 3.99 -9.13 -5.92
CA LEU A 212 3.31 -10.39 -5.60
C LEU A 212 2.15 -10.66 -6.58
N GLY A 213 1.32 -9.65 -6.85
CA GLY A 213 0.25 -9.74 -7.86
C GLY A 213 0.80 -10.07 -9.25
N SER A 214 1.90 -9.43 -9.66
CA SER A 214 2.59 -9.70 -10.92
C SER A 214 3.12 -11.14 -11.00
N LEU A 215 3.73 -11.64 -9.92
CA LEU A 215 4.22 -13.02 -9.83
C LEU A 215 3.09 -14.05 -10.01
N MET A 216 1.89 -13.69 -9.57
CA MET A 216 0.69 -14.54 -9.62
C MET A 216 -0.10 -14.38 -10.92
N ALA A 217 0.18 -13.35 -11.72
CA ALA A 217 -0.58 -13.02 -12.92
C ALA A 217 -0.61 -14.18 -13.94
N GLY A 218 -1.78 -14.44 -14.51
CA GLY A 218 -2.03 -15.47 -15.51
C GLY A 218 -1.98 -16.91 -14.99
N ARG A 219 -2.01 -17.13 -13.67
CA ARG A 219 -1.99 -18.47 -13.06
C ARG A 219 -3.39 -18.98 -12.75
N ILE A 220 -3.56 -20.29 -12.86
CA ILE A 220 -4.76 -21.02 -12.47
C ILE A 220 -4.38 -22.02 -11.38
N PHE A 221 -5.00 -21.91 -10.21
CA PHE A 221 -4.74 -22.75 -9.04
C PHE A 221 -5.71 -23.94 -8.95
N ALA A 222 -5.27 -25.03 -8.35
CA ALA A 222 -6.18 -26.08 -7.90
C ALA A 222 -6.79 -25.71 -6.54
N HIS A 223 -8.02 -26.17 -6.28
CA HIS A 223 -8.74 -25.98 -5.00
C HIS A 223 -7.85 -26.18 -3.76
N HIS A 224 -7.08 -27.26 -3.70
CA HIS A 224 -6.24 -27.61 -2.54
C HIS A 224 -4.99 -26.73 -2.35
N GLU A 225 -4.67 -25.85 -3.32
CA GLU A 225 -3.57 -24.89 -3.20
C GLU A 225 -4.00 -23.58 -2.53
N LEU A 226 -5.32 -23.41 -2.32
CA LEU A 226 -5.92 -22.22 -1.71
C LEU A 226 -6.36 -22.50 -0.25
N PRO A 227 -6.29 -21.50 0.65
CA PRO A 227 -5.74 -20.16 0.41
C PRO A 227 -4.21 -20.14 0.32
N MET A 228 -3.67 -19.43 -0.67
CA MET A 228 -2.23 -19.16 -0.80
C MET A 228 -1.88 -17.89 -0.02
N LYS A 229 -1.07 -18.02 1.03
CA LYS A 229 -0.61 -16.92 1.88
C LYS A 229 0.86 -16.58 1.59
N LEU A 230 1.12 -15.38 1.11
CA LEU A 230 2.44 -14.89 0.69
C LEU A 230 2.84 -13.65 1.48
N THR A 231 4.13 -13.51 1.79
CA THR A 231 4.68 -12.30 2.42
C THR A 231 5.90 -11.80 1.66
N ALA A 232 6.09 -10.48 1.57
CA ALA A 232 7.26 -9.88 0.95
C ALA A 232 7.72 -8.60 1.65
N LEU A 233 9.00 -8.58 2.01
CA LEU A 233 9.73 -7.35 2.36
C LEU A 233 10.09 -6.60 1.08
N SER A 234 9.82 -5.30 1.03
CA SER A 234 10.31 -4.45 -0.06
C SER A 234 10.54 -3.00 0.34
N ARG A 235 11.20 -2.25 -0.55
CA ARG A 235 11.25 -0.79 -0.47
C ARG A 235 10.08 -0.22 -1.25
N CYS A 236 9.31 0.64 -0.59
CA CYS A 236 8.13 1.27 -1.17
C CYS A 236 8.47 2.71 -1.56
N PHE A 237 8.21 3.07 -2.82
CA PHE A 237 8.49 4.39 -3.38
C PHE A 237 7.21 5.16 -3.66
N ARG A 238 7.07 6.35 -3.08
CA ARG A 238 5.87 7.19 -3.24
C ARG A 238 6.26 8.67 -3.41
N PRO A 239 5.77 9.37 -4.45
CA PRO A 239 6.04 10.80 -4.62
C PRO A 239 5.52 11.68 -3.49
N GLU A 240 4.57 11.16 -2.69
CA GLU A 240 4.02 11.71 -1.44
C GLU A 240 3.77 13.23 -1.43
N ILE A 241 2.50 13.64 -1.44
CA ILE A 241 2.09 15.01 -1.16
C ILE A 241 1.60 15.06 0.29
N ALA A 242 2.41 15.59 1.21
CA ALA A 242 1.97 15.77 2.59
C ALA A 242 0.91 16.87 2.66
N THR A 243 -0.28 16.54 3.17
CA THR A 243 -1.39 17.49 3.31
C THR A 243 -1.33 18.24 4.65
N THR A 244 -0.59 17.71 5.65
CA THR A 244 -0.48 18.33 6.98
C THR A 244 0.94 18.28 7.55
N VAL A 245 1.25 19.21 8.46
CA VAL A 245 2.56 19.29 9.14
C VAL A 245 2.77 18.11 10.10
N VAL A 246 1.72 17.59 10.73
CA VAL A 246 1.79 16.48 11.71
C VAL A 246 2.22 15.18 11.04
N GLU A 247 1.85 15.00 9.78
CA GLU A 247 2.23 13.83 8.96
C GLU A 247 3.58 14.00 8.24
N SER A 248 4.30 15.10 8.47
CA SER A 248 5.60 15.34 7.81
C SER A 248 6.74 14.49 8.39
N LYS A 249 7.92 14.59 7.75
CA LYS A 249 9.19 13.97 8.16
C LYS A 249 9.15 12.45 8.07
N LEU A 250 9.52 11.69 9.11
CA LEU A 250 9.62 10.23 9.06
C LEU A 250 8.28 9.52 8.81
N TYR A 251 7.16 10.18 9.10
CA TYR A 251 5.83 9.59 8.93
C TYR A 251 5.44 9.45 7.45
N ARG A 252 5.89 10.39 6.62
CA ARG A 252 5.61 10.44 5.18
C ARG A 252 6.89 10.79 4.42
N VAL A 253 7.54 9.74 3.95
CA VAL A 253 8.84 9.75 3.25
C VAL A 253 8.69 9.17 1.84
N HIS A 254 9.61 9.54 0.94
CA HIS A 254 9.57 9.04 -0.44
C HIS A 254 9.87 7.56 -0.57
N GLU A 255 10.65 7.02 0.36
CA GLU A 255 11.12 5.65 0.35
C GLU A 255 11.06 5.10 1.77
N PHE A 256 10.45 3.92 1.99
CA PHE A 256 10.41 3.25 3.29
C PHE A 256 10.35 1.73 3.12
N ASN A 257 10.71 0.98 4.16
CA ASN A 257 10.58 -0.48 4.13
C ASN A 257 9.19 -0.92 4.59
N LYS A 258 8.66 -1.96 3.95
CA LYS A 258 7.36 -2.56 4.29
C LYS A 258 7.43 -4.07 4.19
N ILE A 259 6.74 -4.77 5.09
CA ILE A 259 6.41 -6.19 4.91
C ILE A 259 4.93 -6.27 4.58
N GLU A 260 4.62 -6.83 3.42
CA GLU A 260 3.25 -7.02 2.92
C GLU A 260 2.83 -8.48 3.04
N MET A 261 1.57 -8.68 3.43
CA MET A 261 0.84 -9.94 3.32
C MET A 261 -0.06 -9.89 2.09
N PHE A 262 -0.09 -10.97 1.31
CA PHE A 262 -0.95 -11.13 0.14
C PHE A 262 -1.57 -12.53 0.16
N VAL A 263 -2.90 -12.59 0.04
CA VAL A 263 -3.66 -13.84 0.08
C VAL A 263 -4.43 -13.98 -1.22
N ILE A 264 -4.32 -15.15 -1.83
CA ILE A 264 -5.19 -15.61 -2.92
C ILE A 264 -6.09 -16.70 -2.34
N CYS A 265 -7.40 -16.58 -2.54
CA CYS A 265 -8.38 -17.47 -1.96
C CYS A 265 -9.58 -17.66 -2.89
N GLU A 266 -10.49 -18.54 -2.50
CA GLU A 266 -11.76 -18.73 -3.20
C GLU A 266 -12.72 -17.58 -2.93
N GLU A 267 -13.73 -17.46 -3.80
CA GLU A 267 -14.71 -16.37 -3.74
C GLU A 267 -15.42 -16.29 -2.38
N ASN A 268 -15.72 -17.44 -1.78
CA ASN A 268 -16.47 -17.54 -0.53
C ASN A 268 -15.61 -17.38 0.74
N ASP A 269 -14.28 -17.39 0.61
CA ASP A 269 -13.37 -17.36 1.76
C ASP A 269 -12.83 -15.96 2.06
N SER A 270 -12.92 -15.04 1.10
CA SER A 270 -12.22 -13.75 1.15
C SER A 270 -12.50 -12.89 2.38
N ASP A 271 -13.74 -12.89 2.91
CA ASP A 271 -14.06 -12.14 4.14
C ASP A 271 -13.35 -12.76 5.36
N SER A 272 -13.31 -14.09 5.46
CA SER A 272 -12.58 -14.77 6.52
C SER A 272 -11.07 -14.57 6.42
N GLN A 273 -10.54 -14.46 5.20
CA GLN A 273 -9.11 -14.15 4.98
C GLN A 273 -8.79 -12.71 5.39
N LEU A 274 -9.68 -11.75 5.14
CA LEU A 274 -9.52 -10.38 5.63
C LEU A 274 -9.52 -10.34 7.17
N ASP A 275 -10.45 -11.04 7.82
CA ASP A 275 -10.50 -11.11 9.29
C ASP A 275 -9.20 -11.72 9.86
N GLU A 276 -8.67 -12.78 9.24
CA GLU A 276 -7.40 -13.38 9.64
C GLU A 276 -6.23 -12.39 9.48
N LEU A 277 -6.15 -11.65 8.38
CA LEU A 277 -5.12 -10.64 8.16
C LEU A 277 -5.18 -9.54 9.22
N VAL A 278 -6.38 -9.07 9.57
CA VAL A 278 -6.60 -8.05 10.61
C VAL A 278 -6.16 -8.57 11.98
N GLU A 279 -6.44 -9.84 12.31
CA GLU A 279 -5.98 -10.44 13.56
C GLU A 279 -4.45 -10.62 13.59
N VAL A 280 -3.82 -10.97 12.47
CA VAL A 280 -2.35 -11.00 12.37
C VAL A 280 -1.76 -9.62 12.63
N GLN A 281 -2.26 -8.57 11.98
CA GLN A 281 -1.83 -7.19 12.21
C GLN A 281 -2.03 -6.78 13.67
N THR A 282 -3.21 -7.02 14.21
CA THR A 282 -3.54 -6.69 15.60
C THR A 282 -2.62 -7.41 16.58
N SER A 283 -2.27 -8.67 16.32
CA SER A 283 -1.33 -9.43 17.15
C SER A 283 0.08 -8.83 17.13
N ILE A 284 0.56 -8.36 15.97
CA ILE A 284 1.87 -7.71 15.82
C ILE A 284 1.92 -6.43 16.65
N PHE A 285 0.93 -5.53 16.49
CA PHE A 285 0.95 -4.26 17.20
C PHE A 285 0.68 -4.42 18.71
N SER A 286 -0.12 -5.42 19.10
CA SER A 286 -0.39 -5.74 20.51
C SER A 286 0.87 -6.24 21.22
N SER A 287 1.65 -7.15 20.61
CA SER A 287 2.88 -7.64 21.22
C SER A 287 4.00 -6.60 21.24
N LEU A 288 3.94 -5.59 20.38
CA LEU A 288 4.78 -4.40 20.46
C LEU A 288 4.36 -3.43 21.58
N GLY A 289 3.24 -3.72 22.29
CA GLY A 289 2.72 -2.91 23.39
C GLY A 289 2.25 -1.52 22.95
N LEU A 290 1.85 -1.36 21.68
CA LEU A 290 1.40 -0.09 21.15
C LEU A 290 -0.09 0.14 21.42
N HIS A 291 -0.46 1.38 21.73
CA HIS A 291 -1.85 1.78 21.85
C HIS A 291 -2.42 2.10 20.48
N CYS A 292 -3.32 1.26 20.00
CA CYS A 292 -3.83 1.31 18.64
C CYS A 292 -5.36 1.30 18.60
N ARG A 293 -5.92 1.86 17.53
CA ARG A 293 -7.32 1.73 17.14
C ARG A 293 -7.42 1.04 15.78
N LEU A 294 -8.31 0.06 15.70
CA LEU A 294 -8.71 -0.58 14.45
C LEU A 294 -9.95 0.15 13.93
N LEU A 295 -9.91 0.57 12.68
CA LEU A 295 -10.94 1.36 12.00
C LEU A 295 -11.54 0.56 10.84
N ASP A 296 -12.87 0.44 10.79
CA ASP A 296 -13.59 0.02 9.58
C ASP A 296 -13.78 1.25 8.69
N MET A 297 -13.20 1.20 7.49
CA MET A 297 -13.03 2.37 6.65
C MET A 297 -14.27 2.66 5.81
N PRO A 298 -14.66 3.94 5.67
CA PRO A 298 -15.84 4.32 4.91
C PRO A 298 -15.54 4.32 3.40
N SER A 299 -16.60 4.39 2.59
CA SER A 299 -16.52 4.15 1.14
C SER A 299 -15.53 5.03 0.37
N GLN A 300 -15.25 6.27 0.82
CA GLN A 300 -14.30 7.16 0.15
C GLN A 300 -12.83 6.88 0.48
N GLU A 301 -12.56 6.03 1.48
CA GLU A 301 -11.20 5.71 1.96
C GLU A 301 -10.72 4.30 1.52
N LEU A 302 -11.50 3.62 0.67
CA LEU A 302 -11.22 2.25 0.24
C LEU A 302 -10.17 2.15 -0.89
N GLY A 303 -9.86 3.24 -1.59
CA GLY A 303 -9.14 3.16 -2.87
C GLY A 303 -10.00 2.54 -3.98
N ALA A 304 -9.43 2.21 -5.15
CA ALA A 304 -10.22 1.65 -6.25
C ALA A 304 -10.47 0.14 -6.13
N SER A 305 -9.51 -0.62 -5.59
CA SER A 305 -9.53 -2.09 -5.59
C SER A 305 -10.28 -2.72 -4.42
N ALA A 306 -10.30 -2.09 -3.24
CA ALA A 306 -10.87 -2.70 -2.05
C ALA A 306 -12.41 -2.69 -2.06
N ALA A 307 -13.03 -3.84 -1.84
CA ALA A 307 -14.45 -3.94 -1.50
C ALA A 307 -14.68 -3.56 -0.02
N ARG A 308 -13.75 -3.92 0.87
CA ARG A 308 -13.73 -3.58 2.30
C ARG A 308 -12.29 -3.33 2.74
N LYS A 309 -12.09 -2.40 3.67
CA LYS A 309 -10.77 -2.04 4.19
C LYS A 309 -10.83 -1.76 5.69
N PHE A 310 -9.80 -2.21 6.40
CA PHE A 310 -9.54 -1.83 7.78
C PHE A 310 -8.18 -1.17 7.90
N ASP A 311 -8.11 -0.10 8.69
CA ASP A 311 -6.84 0.56 9.02
C ASP A 311 -6.55 0.40 10.51
N ILE A 312 -5.27 0.18 10.85
CA ILE A 312 -4.78 0.26 12.23
C ILE A 312 -3.99 1.55 12.36
N GLU A 313 -4.42 2.39 13.29
CA GLU A 313 -3.70 3.58 13.68
C GLU A 313 -3.09 3.43 15.08
N SER A 314 -1.82 3.78 15.22
CA SER A 314 -1.11 3.80 16.49
C SER A 314 -1.07 5.21 17.07
N TRP A 315 -1.26 5.32 18.38
CA TRP A 315 -1.00 6.54 19.13
C TRP A 315 0.50 6.86 19.10
N MET A 316 0.83 8.07 18.68
CA MET A 316 2.18 8.61 18.64
C MET A 316 2.26 9.74 19.68
N PRO A 317 2.68 9.47 20.92
CA PRO A 317 2.46 10.39 22.04
C PRO A 317 3.29 11.68 21.97
N GLY A 318 4.47 11.66 21.32
CA GLY A 318 5.25 12.86 21.06
C GLY A 318 4.60 13.77 20.01
N ARG A 319 3.88 13.19 19.04
CA ARG A 319 3.07 13.92 18.05
C ARG A 319 1.67 14.28 18.54
N LYS A 320 1.19 13.61 19.59
CA LYS A 320 -0.17 13.74 20.12
C LYS A 320 -1.26 13.40 19.07
N PHE A 321 -1.02 12.36 18.27
CA PHE A 321 -1.85 11.99 17.12
C PHE A 321 -1.92 10.47 16.95
N PHE A 322 -3.04 9.96 16.43
CA PHE A 322 -3.16 8.57 15.96
C PHE A 322 -2.82 8.52 14.48
N GLY A 323 -1.74 7.81 14.12
CA GLY A 323 -1.31 7.67 12.74
C GLY A 323 -1.43 6.25 12.22
N GLU A 324 -1.91 6.09 10.99
CA GLU A 324 -1.99 4.82 10.26
C GLU A 324 -0.62 4.13 10.20
N VAL A 325 -0.52 2.93 10.77
CA VAL A 325 0.68 2.08 10.72
C VAL A 325 0.49 0.86 9.83
N SER A 326 -0.75 0.55 9.47
CA SER A 326 -1.10 -0.66 8.74
C SER A 326 -2.51 -0.56 8.15
N SER A 327 -2.75 -1.25 7.03
CA SER A 327 -4.04 -1.35 6.35
C SER A 327 -4.24 -2.77 5.83
N ALA A 328 -5.48 -3.25 5.78
CA ALA A 328 -5.87 -4.55 5.22
C ALA A 328 -7.12 -4.39 4.34
N SER A 329 -7.13 -5.05 3.18
CA SER A 329 -8.21 -4.93 2.19
C SER A 329 -8.64 -6.28 1.65
N ASN A 330 -9.96 -6.49 1.54
CA ASN A 330 -10.53 -7.51 0.67
C ASN A 330 -10.79 -6.86 -0.69
N CYS A 331 -10.13 -7.34 -1.74
CA CYS A 331 -10.27 -6.84 -3.10
C CYS A 331 -11.21 -7.69 -3.97
N THR A 332 -11.83 -8.73 -3.40
CA THR A 332 -12.66 -9.71 -4.13
C THR A 332 -11.96 -10.16 -5.41
N ASP A 333 -12.66 -10.31 -6.53
CA ASP A 333 -12.09 -10.67 -7.81
C ASP A 333 -11.50 -9.48 -8.60
N PHE A 334 -11.51 -8.25 -8.07
CA PHE A 334 -11.14 -7.02 -8.80
C PHE A 334 -9.72 -7.09 -9.38
N GLN A 335 -8.76 -7.46 -8.54
CA GLN A 335 -7.35 -7.59 -8.95
C GLN A 335 -7.12 -8.88 -9.72
N ALA A 336 -7.74 -9.98 -9.28
CA ALA A 336 -7.64 -11.28 -9.92
C ALA A 336 -8.09 -11.25 -11.39
N ARG A 337 -9.20 -10.57 -11.69
CA ARG A 337 -9.67 -10.31 -13.06
C ARG A 337 -8.65 -9.55 -13.91
N ARG A 338 -8.03 -8.53 -13.31
CA ARG A 338 -7.04 -7.69 -13.99
C ARG A 338 -5.71 -8.41 -14.22
N LEU A 339 -5.32 -9.27 -13.30
CA LEU A 339 -4.09 -10.04 -13.35
C LEU A 339 -4.28 -11.42 -14.02
N GLY A 340 -5.52 -11.84 -14.31
CA GLY A 340 -5.83 -13.16 -14.84
C GLY A 340 -5.56 -14.31 -13.85
N ILE A 341 -5.85 -14.09 -12.56
CA ILE A 341 -5.67 -15.08 -11.49
C ILE A 341 -6.95 -15.88 -11.31
N LYS A 342 -6.90 -17.19 -11.55
CA LYS A 342 -8.05 -18.08 -11.53
C LYS A 342 -7.81 -19.31 -10.66
N TYR A 343 -8.85 -20.09 -10.41
CA TYR A 343 -8.75 -21.41 -9.79
C TYR A 343 -9.83 -22.35 -10.32
N TYR A 344 -9.62 -23.65 -10.14
CA TYR A 344 -10.66 -24.66 -10.27
C TYR A 344 -11.25 -24.96 -8.89
N ASP A 345 -12.56 -24.83 -8.74
CA ASP A 345 -13.24 -25.21 -7.49
C ASP A 345 -13.29 -26.74 -7.31
N SER A 346 -13.83 -27.20 -6.18
CA SER A 346 -13.96 -28.64 -5.86
C SER A 346 -14.79 -29.44 -6.88
N LYS A 347 -15.56 -28.78 -7.74
CA LYS A 347 -16.35 -29.39 -8.83
C LYS A 347 -15.67 -29.28 -10.19
N GLY A 348 -14.46 -28.70 -10.26
CA GLY A 348 -13.71 -28.49 -11.49
C GLY A 348 -14.18 -27.30 -12.32
N VAL A 349 -14.97 -26.38 -11.75
CA VAL A 349 -15.40 -25.16 -12.44
C VAL A 349 -14.31 -24.10 -12.32
N GLU A 350 -13.86 -23.56 -13.45
CA GLU A 350 -12.92 -22.44 -13.49
C GLU A 350 -13.61 -21.15 -13.01
N LYS A 351 -12.99 -20.47 -12.04
CA LYS A 351 -13.46 -19.20 -11.47
C LYS A 351 -12.30 -18.23 -11.28
N PHE A 352 -12.61 -16.94 -11.18
CA PHE A 352 -11.63 -15.96 -10.71
C PHE A 352 -11.42 -16.10 -9.21
N ALA A 353 -10.16 -16.07 -8.78
CA ALA A 353 -9.84 -16.05 -7.36
C ALA A 353 -10.24 -14.72 -6.72
N HIS A 354 -10.33 -14.68 -5.39
CA HIS A 354 -10.34 -13.43 -4.64
C HIS A 354 -8.94 -13.13 -4.10
N THR A 355 -8.63 -11.83 -3.96
CA THR A 355 -7.38 -11.37 -3.34
C THR A 355 -7.64 -10.55 -2.09
N CYS A 356 -6.79 -10.74 -1.08
CA CYS A 356 -6.70 -9.85 0.07
C CYS A 356 -5.25 -9.42 0.27
N ASN A 357 -5.02 -8.19 0.71
CA ASN A 357 -3.70 -7.68 1.02
C ASN A 357 -3.71 -6.97 2.37
N ALA A 358 -2.56 -6.96 3.04
CA ALA A 358 -2.42 -6.32 4.33
C ALA A 358 -0.98 -5.94 4.62
N THR A 359 -0.76 -4.74 5.14
CA THR A 359 0.57 -4.32 5.62
C THR A 359 0.84 -5.00 6.96
N ALA A 360 1.78 -5.94 7.03
CA ALA A 360 2.24 -6.50 8.30
C ALA A 360 2.99 -5.44 9.11
N ILE A 361 3.84 -4.65 8.43
CA ILE A 361 4.48 -3.47 9.03
C ILE A 361 4.95 -2.46 7.99
N ALA A 362 4.79 -1.16 8.28
CA ALA A 362 5.56 -0.08 7.67
C ALA A 362 6.61 0.41 8.69
N THR A 363 7.90 0.27 8.38
CA THR A 363 8.97 0.37 9.39
C THR A 363 9.06 1.75 10.00
N THR A 364 9.08 2.81 9.19
CA THR A 364 9.29 4.19 9.66
C THR A 364 8.19 4.65 10.61
N ARG A 365 6.92 4.40 10.26
CA ARG A 365 5.76 4.76 11.09
C ARG A 365 5.73 3.98 12.39
N THR A 366 6.07 2.70 12.35
CA THR A 366 6.12 1.86 13.56
C THR A 366 7.30 2.24 14.46
N ILE A 367 8.44 2.61 13.89
CA ILE A 367 9.59 3.15 14.65
C ILE A 367 9.20 4.45 15.36
N ILE A 368 8.43 5.34 14.72
CA ILE A 368 7.90 6.53 15.41
C ILE A 368 7.08 6.12 16.63
N ALA A 369 6.11 5.23 16.45
CA ALA A 369 5.24 4.76 17.53
C ALA A 369 6.04 4.12 18.68
N LEU A 370 7.01 3.25 18.37
CA LEU A 370 7.87 2.61 19.36
C LEU A 370 8.73 3.62 20.14
N ILE A 371 9.47 4.49 19.43
CA ILE A 371 10.37 5.43 20.10
C ILE A 371 9.59 6.40 20.96
N GLU A 372 8.46 6.91 20.49
CA GLU A 372 7.66 7.85 21.27
C GLU A 372 6.99 7.16 22.47
N THR A 373 6.54 5.92 22.33
CA THR A 373 5.91 5.14 23.40
C THR A 373 6.90 4.71 24.47
N TYR A 374 8.12 4.32 24.10
CA TYR A 374 9.13 3.76 25.02
C TYR A 374 10.25 4.74 25.39
N GLN A 375 10.11 6.03 25.07
CA GLN A 375 11.10 7.03 25.48
C GLN A 375 11.20 7.14 27.01
N THR A 376 12.43 7.29 27.51
CA THR A 376 12.71 7.57 28.92
C THR A 376 13.60 8.81 29.04
N GLU A 377 13.83 9.28 30.27
CA GLU A 377 14.80 10.35 30.51
C GLU A 377 16.24 9.95 30.14
N ARG A 378 16.54 8.65 30.19
CA ARG A 378 17.84 8.10 29.81
C ARG A 378 17.92 7.88 28.30
N LYS A 379 19.10 8.07 27.73
CA LYS A 379 19.35 7.71 26.33
C LYS A 379 19.38 6.19 26.20
N GLY A 380 18.44 5.62 25.44
CA GLY A 380 18.44 4.19 25.16
C GLY A 380 17.07 3.65 24.79
N LEU A 381 17.07 2.39 24.36
CA LEU A 381 15.90 1.63 23.94
C LEU A 381 15.67 0.42 24.87
N VAL A 382 15.99 0.59 26.16
CA VAL A 382 15.98 -0.49 27.16
C VAL A 382 14.57 -0.98 27.50
N GLU A 383 13.58 -0.09 27.40
CA GLU A 383 12.16 -0.38 27.67
C GLU A 383 11.43 -0.98 26.45
N LEU A 384 12.12 -1.14 25.30
CA LEU A 384 11.48 -1.78 24.14
C LEU A 384 11.02 -3.21 24.48
N PRO A 385 9.96 -3.70 23.80
CA PRO A 385 9.52 -5.08 23.93
C PRO A 385 10.68 -6.06 23.82
N LEU A 386 10.70 -7.08 24.69
CA LEU A 386 11.80 -8.06 24.77
C LEU A 386 12.13 -8.67 23.40
N ASP A 387 11.11 -8.94 22.60
CA ASP A 387 11.24 -9.49 21.25
C ASP A 387 12.02 -8.60 20.29
N ILE A 388 11.89 -7.28 20.41
CA ILE A 388 12.69 -6.35 19.63
C ILE A 388 14.09 -6.23 20.24
N ARG A 389 14.17 -6.04 21.56
CA ARG A 389 15.44 -5.80 22.26
C ARG A 389 16.44 -6.95 22.05
N ARG A 390 16.00 -8.21 22.10
CA ARG A 390 16.87 -9.38 21.92
C ARG A 390 17.47 -9.52 20.53
N ARG A 391 16.89 -8.85 19.53
CA ARG A 391 17.37 -8.82 18.14
C ARG A 391 18.33 -7.66 17.88
N MET A 392 18.44 -6.73 18.82
CA MET A 392 19.36 -5.61 18.73
C MET A 392 20.69 -5.97 19.40
N PRO A 393 21.83 -5.54 18.83
CA PRO A 393 23.14 -5.60 19.48
C PRO A 393 23.14 -4.96 20.88
N GLU A 394 23.69 -5.67 21.86
CA GLU A 394 23.81 -5.20 23.25
C GLU A 394 24.84 -4.07 23.41
N THR A 395 25.92 -4.12 22.62
CA THR A 395 26.99 -3.13 22.65
C THR A 395 27.39 -2.73 21.23
N ARG A 396 27.84 -1.49 21.07
CA ARG A 396 28.51 -1.02 19.85
C ARG A 396 29.92 -0.56 20.18
N SER A 397 30.88 -1.04 19.41
CA SER A 397 32.28 -0.59 19.50
C SER A 397 32.52 0.76 18.84
N TRP A 398 31.55 1.29 18.09
CA TRP A 398 31.69 2.53 17.34
C TRP A 398 30.40 3.37 17.31
N THR A 399 30.56 4.65 17.04
CA THR A 399 29.46 5.56 16.69
C THR A 399 29.96 6.49 15.59
N ILE A 400 29.16 6.70 14.54
CA ILE A 400 29.48 7.72 13.53
C ILE A 400 29.25 9.09 14.19
N SER A 401 30.35 9.80 14.49
CA SER A 401 30.29 11.15 15.04
C SER A 401 30.81 12.15 14.02
N LEU A 402 29.90 12.82 13.31
CA LEU A 402 30.24 13.89 12.37
C LEU A 402 30.47 15.25 13.05
N ARG A 403 30.57 15.33 14.39
CA ARG A 403 30.67 16.61 15.13
C ARG A 403 31.87 17.46 14.74
N ASN A 404 33.00 16.83 14.45
CA ASN A 404 34.24 17.51 14.09
C ASN A 404 34.46 17.48 12.57
N VAL A 405 33.55 16.86 11.82
CA VAL A 405 33.60 16.79 10.36
C VAL A 405 32.93 18.05 9.85
N LYS A 406 33.70 18.91 9.21
CA LYS A 406 33.17 20.12 8.58
C LYS A 406 32.22 19.70 7.46
N ASP A 407 30.94 19.94 7.67
CA ASP A 407 29.92 19.71 6.66
C ASP A 407 29.86 20.93 5.72
N MET A 408 30.54 20.84 4.56
CA MET A 408 30.52 21.92 3.55
C MET A 408 29.18 21.99 2.80
N ASN A 409 28.29 21.01 3.00
CA ASN A 409 26.97 20.96 2.38
C ASN A 409 25.92 21.76 3.18
N ILE A 410 26.20 22.09 4.45
CA ILE A 410 25.40 23.03 5.25
C ILE A 410 25.92 24.44 4.95
N SER A 411 25.51 25.00 3.81
CA SER A 411 25.63 26.44 3.61
C SER A 411 24.71 27.15 4.63
N HIS A 412 25.16 28.28 5.16
CA HIS A 412 24.40 29.13 6.08
C HIS A 412 23.12 29.66 5.39
N ALA A 413 22.07 28.84 5.33
CA ALA A 413 20.71 29.27 5.01
C ALA A 413 19.92 29.39 6.32
N SER A 414 20.34 30.33 7.17
CA SER A 414 19.57 30.75 8.34
C SER A 414 19.56 32.28 8.43
N THR A 415 19.03 32.91 7.38
CA THR A 415 18.52 34.28 7.41
C THR A 415 17.44 34.46 6.34
N SER A 416 16.25 33.91 6.59
CA SER A 416 15.04 34.40 5.91
C SER A 416 13.79 34.19 6.78
N LYS A 417 13.53 35.25 7.54
CA LYS A 417 12.21 35.81 7.94
C LYS A 417 11.21 34.87 8.62
N GLU A 418 11.05 35.16 9.91
CA GLU A 418 9.76 35.13 10.61
C GLU A 418 8.62 35.56 9.67
N PHE A 419 7.70 34.63 9.35
CA PHE A 419 6.35 35.02 8.97
C PHE A 419 5.61 35.38 10.27
N LYS A 420 5.63 36.68 10.59
CA LYS A 420 4.57 37.32 11.37
C LYS A 420 3.52 37.82 10.38
N ALA A 421 2.35 37.17 10.39
CA ALA A 421 0.99 37.71 10.18
C ALA A 421 0.04 36.54 9.93
#